data_AF-A0A7L1G2X9-F1
#
_entry.id   AF-A0A7L1G2X9-F1
#
_cell.length_a   1.000
_cell.length_b   1.000
_cell.length_c   1.000
_cell.angle_alpha   90.00
_cell.angle_beta   90.00
_cell.angle_gamma   90.00
#
_symmetry.space_group_name_H-M   'P 1'
#
loop_
_entity.id
_entity.type
_entity.pdbx_description
1 polymer ?
#
loop_
_entity_poly.entity_id
_entity_poly.type
_entity_poly.pdbx_seq_one_letter_code
_entity_poly.pdbx_strand_id
1 'polypeptide(L)'
;KDQKEDLGQEVSKKRPREAANYFVAIPVKNDQILDRIEDVQELIFTKEPLLLKTFLPVQTMHITLIVAHLGTEDDIKKAVLALKQSKIKVEALLQGKDFHMRFHGIGQFNDQVLYVNMLEEDKKMLIKITEAVEECFIEMNLDISGSKDFIPHLTFLKFSKAPSLKRRGFRKICSDLYKEFEDSYFGTEVFSQIDLCAMKKKKQESGYYYCECSIHVSSTGMEKNEEQ
;
A
#
# COMPACT_ATOMS: atom_id res chain seq x y z
N LYS A 1 49.98 37.38 13.98
CA LYS A 1 49.06 37.44 12.81
C LYS A 1 48.79 35.99 12.46
N ASP A 2 47.84 35.40 13.18
CA ASP A 2 47.59 33.96 13.14
C ASP A 2 46.58 33.66 12.05
N GLN A 3 47.00 32.81 11.12
CA GLN A 3 46.18 32.22 10.09
C GLN A 3 45.23 31.21 10.75
N LYS A 4 43.93 31.42 10.62
CA LYS A 4 42.92 30.38 10.84
C LYS A 4 42.42 29.93 9.47
N GLU A 5 42.82 28.72 9.10
CA GLU A 5 42.22 27.95 8.03
C GLU A 5 40.80 27.56 8.43
N ASP A 6 39.82 28.07 7.69
CA ASP A 6 38.42 27.67 7.80
C ASP A 6 38.22 26.41 6.92
N LEU A 7 38.28 25.24 7.57
CA LEU A 7 37.96 23.95 6.98
C LEU A 7 36.45 23.91 6.69
N GLY A 8 36.07 24.35 5.50
CA GLY A 8 34.72 24.22 4.96
C GLY A 8 34.27 22.76 4.99
N GLN A 9 33.30 22.47 5.86
CA GLN A 9 32.56 21.22 5.85
C GLN A 9 31.85 21.08 4.50
N GLU A 10 32.29 20.12 3.67
CA GLU A 10 31.54 19.67 2.51
C GLU A 10 30.21 19.07 2.99
N VAL A 11 29.16 19.88 2.93
CA VAL A 11 27.79 19.40 3.06
C VAL A 11 27.53 18.51 1.84
N SER A 12 27.59 17.19 2.05
CA SER A 12 27.22 16.22 1.03
C SER A 12 25.82 16.57 0.49
N LYS A 13 25.76 17.00 -0.77
CA LYS A 13 24.50 17.26 -1.47
C LYS A 13 23.74 15.93 -1.53
N LYS A 14 22.71 15.77 -0.68
CA LYS A 14 21.77 14.65 -0.77
C LYS A 14 21.28 14.57 -2.22
N ARG A 15 21.57 13.46 -2.90
CA ARG A 15 21.05 13.22 -4.26
C ARG A 15 19.53 13.38 -4.25
N PRO A 16 18.93 14.00 -5.27
CA PRO A 16 17.47 14.05 -5.38
C PRO A 16 16.93 12.62 -5.30
N ARG A 17 16.05 12.32 -4.34
CA ARG A 17 15.41 11.00 -4.26
C ARG A 17 14.61 10.80 -5.54
N GLU A 18 14.86 9.68 -6.22
CA GLU A 18 14.09 9.32 -7.39
C GLU A 18 12.66 8.95 -6.98
N ALA A 19 11.69 9.29 -7.82
CA ALA A 19 10.29 9.00 -7.50
C ALA A 19 10.04 7.49 -7.54
N ALA A 20 9.34 6.96 -6.54
CA ALA A 20 8.94 5.56 -6.52
C ALA A 20 8.15 5.18 -7.78
N ASN A 21 8.44 4.01 -8.31
CA ASN A 21 7.82 3.44 -9.52
C ASN A 21 7.30 2.01 -9.32
N TYR A 22 7.66 1.37 -8.20
CA TYR A 22 7.12 0.09 -7.74
C TYR A 22 6.66 0.17 -6.30
N PHE A 23 5.83 -0.78 -5.90
CA PHE A 23 5.40 -0.94 -4.53
C PHE A 23 5.12 -2.40 -4.22
N VAL A 24 5.31 -2.79 -2.97
CA VAL A 24 4.90 -4.09 -2.45
C VAL A 24 3.53 -3.92 -1.81
N ALA A 25 2.59 -4.80 -2.12
CA ALA A 25 1.21 -4.67 -1.65
C ALA A 25 0.53 -5.99 -1.35
N ILE A 26 -0.49 -5.90 -0.49
CA ILE A 26 -1.46 -6.97 -0.26
C ILE A 26 -2.73 -6.60 -1.00
N PRO A 27 -3.18 -7.41 -1.99
CA PRO A 27 -4.46 -7.16 -2.66
C PRO A 27 -5.61 -7.41 -1.68
N VAL A 28 -6.66 -6.58 -1.77
CA VAL A 28 -7.93 -6.82 -1.09
C VAL A 28 -8.94 -7.26 -2.15
N LYS A 29 -9.47 -8.47 -1.98
CA LYS A 29 -10.33 -9.18 -2.94
C LYS A 29 -11.66 -9.61 -2.34
N ASN A 30 -11.85 -9.49 -1.02
CA ASN A 30 -13.10 -9.88 -0.38
C ASN A 30 -14.27 -8.99 -0.85
N ASP A 31 -15.27 -9.61 -1.48
CA ASP A 31 -16.41 -8.92 -2.09
C ASP A 31 -17.16 -8.02 -1.12
N GLN A 32 -17.36 -8.44 0.14
CA GLN A 32 -18.02 -7.62 1.16
C GLN A 32 -17.29 -6.28 1.37
N ILE A 33 -15.95 -6.30 1.41
CA ILE A 33 -15.16 -5.07 1.57
C ILE A 33 -15.30 -4.20 0.32
N LEU A 34 -15.22 -4.80 -0.87
CA LEU A 34 -15.29 -4.08 -2.13
C LEU A 34 -16.67 -3.43 -2.32
N ASP A 35 -17.76 -4.19 -2.13
CA ASP A 35 -19.14 -3.72 -2.21
C ASP A 35 -19.37 -2.54 -1.25
N ARG A 36 -18.91 -2.67 0.01
CA ARG A 36 -19.03 -1.59 0.99
C ARG A 36 -18.25 -0.35 0.59
N ILE A 37 -17.09 -0.50 -0.04
CA ILE A 37 -16.34 0.65 -0.58
C ILE A 37 -17.11 1.30 -1.72
N GLU A 38 -17.73 0.53 -2.61
CA GLU A 38 -18.58 1.06 -3.68
C GLU A 38 -19.77 1.83 -3.12
N ASP A 39 -20.46 1.30 -2.10
CA ASP A 39 -21.57 1.99 -1.41
C ASP A 39 -21.13 3.37 -0.88
N VAL A 40 -19.94 3.46 -0.26
CA VAL A 40 -19.41 4.75 0.23
C VAL A 40 -19.07 5.68 -0.92
N GLN A 41 -18.47 5.16 -1.99
CA GLN A 41 -18.15 5.97 -3.18
C GLN A 41 -19.43 6.51 -3.84
N GLU A 42 -20.50 5.71 -3.92
CA GLU A 42 -21.81 6.12 -4.45
C GLU A 42 -22.48 7.18 -3.58
N LEU A 43 -22.44 7.01 -2.26
CA LEU A 43 -22.95 8.01 -1.32
C LEU A 43 -22.21 9.35 -1.47
N ILE A 44 -20.87 9.32 -1.49
CA ILE A 44 -20.05 10.53 -1.69
C ILE A 44 -20.36 11.16 -3.04
N PHE A 45 -20.51 10.36 -4.10
CA PHE A 45 -20.84 10.85 -5.44
C PHE A 45 -22.20 11.54 -5.48
N THR A 46 -23.21 10.95 -4.83
CA THR A 46 -24.57 11.51 -4.76
C THR A 46 -24.56 12.87 -4.07
N LYS A 47 -23.76 13.03 -3.01
CA LYS A 47 -23.63 14.29 -2.27
C LYS A 47 -22.72 15.31 -2.99
N GLU A 48 -21.64 14.86 -3.63
CA GLU A 48 -20.65 15.71 -4.29
C GLU A 48 -20.11 15.06 -5.58
N PRO A 49 -20.81 15.22 -6.73
CA PRO A 49 -20.44 14.58 -7.99
C PRO A 49 -19.06 15.00 -8.54
N LEU A 50 -18.52 16.15 -8.10
CA LEU A 50 -17.23 16.64 -8.57
C LEU A 50 -16.06 15.73 -8.13
N LEU A 51 -16.26 14.93 -7.08
CA LEU A 51 -15.25 14.01 -6.56
C LEU A 51 -15.09 12.72 -7.37
N LEU A 52 -15.91 12.47 -8.40
CA LEU A 52 -15.86 11.22 -9.19
C LEU A 52 -14.45 10.84 -9.65
N LYS A 53 -13.67 11.82 -10.12
CA LYS A 53 -12.29 11.59 -10.62
C LYS A 53 -11.27 11.29 -9.51
N THR A 54 -11.66 11.37 -8.25
CA THR A 54 -10.80 11.10 -7.09
C THR A 54 -10.92 9.67 -6.58
N PHE A 55 -11.98 8.95 -6.97
CA PHE A 55 -12.21 7.57 -6.57
C PHE A 55 -11.19 6.63 -7.19
N LEU A 56 -10.77 5.64 -6.41
CA LEU A 56 -9.97 4.53 -6.89
C LEU A 56 -10.92 3.39 -7.27
N PRO A 57 -10.77 2.77 -8.45
CA PRO A 57 -11.56 1.61 -8.83
C PRO A 57 -11.35 0.48 -7.81
N VAL A 58 -12.42 -0.21 -7.40
CA VAL A 58 -12.33 -1.26 -6.37
C VAL A 58 -11.45 -2.43 -6.78
N GLN A 59 -11.29 -2.67 -8.08
CA GLN A 59 -10.37 -3.67 -8.63
C GLN A 59 -8.89 -3.34 -8.34
N THR A 60 -8.58 -2.17 -7.79
CA THR A 60 -7.23 -1.73 -7.43
C THR A 60 -6.98 -1.72 -5.94
N MET A 61 -7.95 -2.13 -5.12
CA MET A 61 -7.86 -2.06 -3.65
C MET A 61 -6.70 -2.91 -3.13
N HIS A 62 -5.84 -2.27 -2.34
CA HIS A 62 -4.67 -2.90 -1.77
C HIS A 62 -4.18 -2.14 -0.55
N ILE A 63 -3.42 -2.82 0.30
CA ILE A 63 -2.59 -2.19 1.32
C ILE A 63 -1.15 -2.12 0.79
N THR A 64 -0.59 -0.92 0.70
CA THR A 64 0.81 -0.73 0.30
C THR A 64 1.73 -0.95 1.50
N LEU A 65 2.60 -1.95 1.44
CA LEU A 65 3.60 -2.23 2.48
C LEU A 65 4.86 -1.39 2.30
N ILE A 66 5.39 -1.36 1.07
CA ILE A 66 6.67 -0.71 0.73
C ILE A 66 6.50 0.05 -0.57
N VAL A 67 7.17 1.20 -0.70
CA VAL A 67 7.35 1.85 -2.01
C VAL A 67 8.83 1.86 -2.38
N ALA A 68 9.14 1.55 -3.63
CA ALA A 68 10.50 1.40 -4.11
C ALA A 68 10.73 2.17 -5.41
N HIS A 69 11.96 2.63 -5.60
CA HIS A 69 12.47 3.02 -6.90
C HIS A 69 13.35 1.90 -7.47
N LEU A 70 12.91 1.26 -8.56
CA LEU A 70 13.67 0.24 -9.28
C LEU A 70 14.05 0.82 -10.65
N GLY A 71 15.30 1.24 -10.80
CA GLY A 71 15.79 2.00 -11.96
C GLY A 71 16.24 1.11 -13.12
N THR A 72 16.62 -0.13 -12.82
CA THR A 72 17.18 -1.09 -13.78
C THR A 72 16.46 -2.44 -13.77
N GLU A 73 16.66 -3.26 -14.81
CA GLU A 73 16.18 -4.65 -14.80
C GLU A 73 16.81 -5.50 -13.69
N ASP A 74 18.05 -5.19 -13.30
CA ASP A 74 18.73 -5.86 -12.20
C ASP A 74 18.04 -5.54 -10.86
N ASP A 75 17.64 -4.29 -10.64
CA ASP A 75 16.87 -3.91 -9.45
C ASP A 75 15.52 -4.64 -9.37
N ILE A 76 14.86 -4.83 -10.52
CA ILE A 76 13.62 -5.61 -10.60
C ILE A 76 13.88 -7.07 -10.20
N LYS A 77 14.94 -7.70 -10.74
CA LYS A 77 15.32 -9.07 -10.39
C LYS A 77 15.64 -9.21 -8.90
N LYS A 78 16.38 -8.26 -8.33
CA LYS A 78 16.67 -8.20 -6.88
C LYS A 78 15.40 -8.05 -6.06
N ALA A 79 14.48 -7.17 -6.45
CA ALA A 79 13.20 -6.99 -5.75
C ALA A 79 12.34 -8.25 -5.79
N VAL A 80 12.31 -8.97 -6.90
CA VAL A 80 11.65 -10.28 -7.01
C VAL A 80 12.29 -11.30 -6.07
N LEU A 81 13.62 -11.35 -5.99
CA LEU A 81 14.33 -12.24 -5.06
C LEU A 81 14.06 -11.85 -3.60
N ALA A 82 14.12 -10.56 -3.26
CA ALA A 82 13.82 -10.04 -1.94
C ALA A 82 12.41 -10.44 -1.48
N LEU A 83 11.40 -10.26 -2.34
CA LEU A 83 10.03 -10.65 -2.03
C LEU A 83 9.89 -12.17 -1.86
N LYS A 84 10.57 -12.98 -2.69
CA LYS A 84 10.56 -14.44 -2.52
C LYS A 84 11.21 -14.88 -1.20
N GLN A 85 12.29 -14.23 -0.79
CA GLN A 85 12.98 -14.54 0.47
C GLN A 85 12.17 -14.10 1.70
N SER A 86 11.44 -12.99 1.61
CA SER A 86 10.60 -12.52 2.72
C SER A 86 9.49 -13.50 3.07
N LYS A 87 9.04 -14.35 2.13
CA LYS A 87 8.04 -15.40 2.37
C LYS A 87 8.34 -16.21 3.62
N ILE A 88 9.58 -16.68 3.81
CA ILE A 88 9.98 -17.51 4.95
C ILE A 88 9.83 -16.73 6.27
N LYS A 89 10.26 -15.46 6.29
CA LYS A 89 10.12 -14.59 7.47
C LYS A 89 8.64 -14.33 7.79
N VAL A 90 7.81 -14.09 6.76
CA VAL A 90 6.36 -13.88 6.92
C VAL A 90 5.66 -15.14 7.43
N GLU A 91 5.95 -16.32 6.87
CA GLU A 91 5.40 -17.60 7.34
C GLU A 91 5.78 -17.89 8.79
N ALA A 92 7.03 -17.59 9.19
CA ALA A 92 7.48 -17.74 10.56
C ALA A 92 6.73 -16.81 11.54
N LEU A 93 6.36 -15.60 11.13
CA LEU A 93 5.54 -14.68 11.93
C LEU A 93 4.11 -15.20 12.10
N LEU A 94 3.55 -15.83 11.08
CA LEU A 94 2.18 -16.38 11.11
C LEU A 94 2.08 -17.70 11.88
N GLN A 95 3.17 -18.46 11.98
CA GLN A 95 3.21 -19.74 12.72
C GLN A 95 2.13 -20.72 12.25
N GLY A 96 1.86 -20.75 10.95
CA GLY A 96 0.84 -21.61 10.34
C GLY A 96 -0.61 -21.18 10.60
N LYS A 97 -0.86 -20.05 11.25
CA LYS A 97 -2.20 -19.51 11.50
C LYS A 97 -2.62 -18.55 10.40
N ASP A 98 -3.91 -18.53 10.11
CA ASP A 98 -4.50 -17.51 9.25
C ASP A 98 -4.40 -16.14 9.90
N PHE A 99 -4.06 -15.12 9.11
CA PHE A 99 -4.10 -13.74 9.52
C PHE A 99 -5.29 -13.03 8.88
N HIS A 100 -6.22 -12.61 9.73
CA HIS A 100 -7.44 -11.91 9.33
C HIS A 100 -7.26 -10.41 9.51
N MET A 101 -7.39 -9.65 8.42
CA MET A 101 -7.32 -8.19 8.41
C MET A 101 -8.75 -7.64 8.47
N ARG A 102 -9.18 -7.17 9.64
CA ARG A 102 -10.52 -6.59 9.84
C ARG A 102 -10.50 -5.09 9.56
N PHE A 103 -11.36 -4.67 8.63
CA PHE A 103 -11.49 -3.29 8.21
C PHE A 103 -12.70 -2.61 8.86
N HIS A 104 -12.46 -1.50 9.53
CA HIS A 104 -13.45 -0.79 10.33
C HIS A 104 -13.18 0.71 10.35
N GLY A 105 -14.20 1.50 10.07
CA GLY A 105 -14.18 2.96 10.11
C GLY A 105 -13.41 3.60 8.95
N ILE A 106 -13.65 4.90 8.75
CA ILE A 106 -13.01 5.70 7.70
C ILE A 106 -12.03 6.68 8.34
N GLY A 107 -10.81 6.71 7.81
CA GLY A 107 -9.78 7.68 8.17
C GLY A 107 -9.47 8.65 7.03
N GLN A 108 -8.77 9.74 7.37
CA GLN A 108 -8.27 10.71 6.40
C GLN A 108 -6.77 11.00 6.56
N PHE A 109 -6.08 11.28 5.46
CA PHE A 109 -4.76 11.92 5.48
C PHE A 109 -4.80 13.31 4.84
N ASN A 110 -4.38 14.33 5.60
CA ASN A 110 -4.26 15.72 5.14
C ASN A 110 -5.53 16.27 4.48
N ASP A 111 -6.70 15.79 4.92
CA ASP A 111 -8.02 16.06 4.34
C ASP A 111 -8.12 15.74 2.82
N GLN A 112 -7.22 14.92 2.28
CA GLN A 112 -7.04 14.73 0.83
C GLN A 112 -7.11 13.28 0.36
N VAL A 113 -7.04 12.34 1.28
CA VAL A 113 -7.07 10.89 1.02
C VAL A 113 -8.06 10.28 2.00
N LEU A 114 -9.04 9.51 1.52
CA LEU A 114 -9.88 8.67 2.37
C LEU A 114 -9.45 7.23 2.28
N TYR A 115 -9.41 6.57 3.41
CA TYR A 115 -9.08 5.16 3.51
C TYR A 115 -9.96 4.47 4.55
N VAL A 116 -10.16 3.18 4.37
CA VAL A 116 -10.75 2.32 5.40
C VAL A 116 -9.64 1.97 6.40
N ASN A 117 -9.95 2.16 7.68
CA ASN A 117 -9.08 1.81 8.80
C ASN A 117 -9.08 0.31 9.06
N MET A 118 -8.11 -0.13 9.84
CA MET A 118 -7.97 -1.52 10.29
C MET A 118 -7.97 -1.56 11.83
N LEU A 119 -8.40 -2.67 12.42
CA LEU A 119 -8.32 -2.86 13.87
C LEU A 119 -6.86 -2.83 14.37
N GLU A 120 -6.65 -2.31 15.58
CA GLU A 120 -5.31 -2.03 16.12
C GLU A 120 -4.46 -3.29 16.30
N GLU A 121 -5.07 -4.40 16.67
CA GLU A 121 -4.37 -5.69 16.77
C GLU A 121 -3.90 -6.20 15.40
N ASP A 122 -4.70 -6.00 14.36
CA ASP A 122 -4.38 -6.45 13.00
C ASP A 122 -3.30 -5.54 12.39
N LYS A 123 -3.36 -4.22 12.67
CA LYS A 123 -2.30 -3.26 12.30
C LYS A 123 -0.94 -3.69 12.84
N LYS A 124 -0.87 -4.11 14.12
CA LYS A 124 0.39 -4.53 14.76
C LYS A 124 1.01 -5.75 14.08
N MET A 125 0.21 -6.74 13.69
CA MET A 125 0.71 -7.89 12.95
C MET A 125 1.19 -7.46 11.56
N LEU A 126 0.43 -6.60 10.88
CA LEU A 126 0.79 -6.15 9.54
C LEU A 126 2.07 -5.31 9.52
N ILE A 127 2.31 -4.49 10.55
CA ILE A 127 3.57 -3.76 10.72
C ILE A 127 4.75 -4.74 10.77
N LYS A 128 4.68 -5.81 11.57
CA LYS A 128 5.74 -6.84 11.63
C LYS A 128 5.97 -7.54 10.29
N ILE A 129 4.90 -7.81 9.55
CA ILE A 129 4.99 -8.38 8.20
C ILE A 129 5.73 -7.39 7.28
N THR A 130 5.36 -6.11 7.32
CA THR A 130 6.05 -5.07 6.53
C THR A 130 7.52 -4.97 6.88
N GLU A 131 7.87 -4.93 8.17
CA GLU A 131 9.27 -4.89 8.64
C GLU A 131 10.07 -6.09 8.10
N ALA A 132 9.51 -7.30 8.15
CA ALA A 132 10.16 -8.50 7.61
C ALA A 132 10.40 -8.43 6.09
N VAL A 133 9.47 -7.82 5.34
CA VAL A 133 9.65 -7.59 3.90
C VAL A 133 10.68 -6.47 3.65
N GLU A 134 10.64 -5.39 4.42
CA GLU A 134 11.57 -4.25 4.32
C GLU A 134 13.01 -4.70 4.55
N GLU A 135 13.25 -5.52 5.58
CA GLU A 135 14.57 -6.10 5.84
C GLU A 135 15.14 -6.81 4.61
N CYS A 136 14.35 -7.66 3.95
CA CYS A 136 14.80 -8.37 2.74
C CYS A 136 15.10 -7.41 1.57
N PHE A 137 14.35 -6.31 1.45
CA PHE A 137 14.61 -5.30 0.41
C PHE A 137 15.89 -4.49 0.72
N ILE A 138 16.12 -4.18 2.00
CA ILE A 138 17.33 -3.49 2.48
C ILE A 138 18.57 -4.36 2.29
N GLU A 139 18.50 -5.65 2.65
CA GLU A 139 19.58 -6.63 2.45
C GLU A 139 20.00 -6.74 0.97
N MET A 140 19.07 -6.52 0.04
CA MET A 140 19.30 -6.51 -1.41
C MET A 140 19.76 -5.13 -1.96
N ASN A 141 20.00 -4.14 -1.10
CA ASN A 141 20.40 -2.77 -1.45
C ASN A 141 19.41 -2.04 -2.38
N LEU A 142 18.09 -2.23 -2.18
CA LEU A 142 17.06 -1.56 -2.98
C LEU A 142 16.68 -0.20 -2.38
N ASP A 143 16.42 0.80 -3.24
CA ASP A 143 15.95 2.12 -2.79
C ASP A 143 14.48 2.07 -2.38
N ILE A 144 14.25 1.86 -1.09
CA ILE A 144 12.95 1.95 -0.44
C ILE A 144 12.80 3.24 0.39
N SER A 145 13.63 4.26 0.13
CA SER A 145 13.63 5.52 0.92
C SER A 145 12.35 6.35 0.79
N GLY A 146 11.46 5.96 -0.14
CA GLY A 146 10.11 6.50 -0.26
C GLY A 146 9.13 5.95 0.79
N SER A 147 9.43 4.80 1.40
CA SER A 147 8.68 4.28 2.54
C SER A 147 8.87 5.24 3.71
N LYS A 148 7.76 5.75 4.24
CA LYS A 148 7.69 6.50 5.49
C LYS A 148 7.11 5.59 6.56
N ASP A 149 7.01 6.07 7.80
CA ASP A 149 6.29 5.41 8.90
C ASP A 149 5.03 4.72 8.37
N PHE A 150 5.08 3.38 8.33
CA PHE A 150 4.06 2.58 7.69
C PHE A 150 2.79 2.63 8.54
N ILE A 151 1.73 3.22 7.97
CA ILE A 151 0.40 3.22 8.54
C ILE A 151 -0.45 2.33 7.66
N PRO A 152 -0.88 1.13 8.10
CA PRO A 152 -1.82 0.29 7.36
C PRO A 152 -3.10 1.04 7.01
N HIS A 153 -3.41 1.14 5.72
CA HIS A 153 -4.63 1.80 5.26
C HIS A 153 -5.08 1.26 3.90
N LEU A 154 -6.39 1.10 3.72
CA LEU A 154 -7.00 0.72 2.45
C LEU A 154 -7.57 1.96 1.77
N THR A 155 -6.79 2.58 0.89
CA THR A 155 -7.24 3.83 0.25
C THR A 155 -8.31 3.57 -0.79
N PHE A 156 -9.41 4.34 -0.74
CA PHE A 156 -10.43 4.30 -1.79
C PHE A 156 -10.66 5.64 -2.50
N LEU A 157 -10.08 6.73 -2.01
CA LEU A 157 -10.18 8.06 -2.62
C LEU A 157 -8.88 8.85 -2.46
N LYS A 158 -8.34 9.42 -3.54
CA LYS A 158 -7.16 10.32 -3.51
C LYS A 158 -7.36 11.58 -4.37
N PHE A 159 -7.32 12.76 -3.76
CA PHE A 159 -7.40 14.04 -4.48
C PHE A 159 -6.30 14.25 -5.53
N SER A 160 -5.13 13.64 -5.35
CA SER A 160 -4.01 13.71 -6.30
C SER A 160 -4.37 13.17 -7.69
N LYS A 161 -5.43 12.34 -7.82
CA LYS A 161 -5.96 11.86 -9.10
C LYS A 161 -6.75 12.92 -9.88
N ALA A 162 -7.21 13.99 -9.22
CA ALA A 162 -7.99 15.05 -9.84
C ALA A 162 -7.38 16.44 -9.58
N PRO A 163 -6.19 16.75 -10.11
CA PRO A 163 -5.50 18.03 -9.85
C PRO A 163 -6.29 19.27 -10.32
N SER A 164 -7.26 19.09 -11.23
CA SER A 164 -8.18 20.16 -11.66
C SER A 164 -9.14 20.61 -10.56
N LEU A 165 -9.46 19.75 -9.57
CA LEU A 165 -10.38 20.12 -8.48
C LEU A 165 -9.76 21.18 -7.54
N LYS A 166 -8.44 21.10 -7.30
CA LYS A 166 -7.73 22.14 -6.53
C LYS A 166 -7.86 23.52 -7.16
N ARG A 167 -7.83 23.59 -8.50
CA ARG A 167 -8.04 24.84 -9.26
C ARG A 167 -9.46 25.39 -9.15
N ARG A 168 -10.44 24.53 -8.82
CA ARG A 168 -11.86 24.90 -8.62
C ARG A 168 -12.21 25.20 -7.17
N GLY A 169 -11.21 25.30 -6.28
CA GLY A 169 -11.41 25.63 -4.87
C GLY A 169 -11.65 24.42 -3.95
N PHE A 170 -11.76 23.21 -4.48
CA PHE A 170 -11.87 21.99 -3.67
C PHE A 170 -10.51 21.63 -3.10
N ARG A 171 -10.35 21.81 -1.78
CA ARG A 171 -9.07 21.57 -1.08
C ARG A 171 -9.13 20.44 -0.05
N LYS A 172 -10.33 20.06 0.39
CA LYS A 172 -10.56 19.15 1.52
C LYS A 172 -11.79 18.28 1.29
N ILE A 173 -11.81 17.09 1.88
CA ILE A 173 -12.98 16.19 1.92
C ILE A 173 -13.71 16.40 3.24
N CYS A 174 -14.95 16.88 3.19
CA CYS A 174 -15.76 17.00 4.40
C CYS A 174 -16.19 15.61 4.90
N SER A 175 -16.12 15.36 6.21
CA SER A 175 -16.57 14.10 6.80
C SER A 175 -18.08 13.86 6.66
N ASP A 176 -18.88 14.93 6.56
CA ASP A 176 -20.33 14.83 6.31
C ASP A 176 -20.68 14.08 5.01
N LEU A 177 -19.73 13.97 4.07
CA LEU A 177 -19.92 13.22 2.82
C LEU A 177 -20.02 11.70 3.05
N TYR A 178 -19.44 11.17 4.14
CA TYR A 178 -19.39 9.74 4.42
C TYR A 178 -19.77 9.40 5.87
N LYS A 179 -20.39 10.33 6.60
CA LYS A 179 -20.72 10.21 8.03
C LYS A 179 -21.46 8.92 8.39
N GLU A 180 -22.32 8.45 7.49
CA GLU A 180 -23.09 7.21 7.61
C GLU A 180 -22.19 5.95 7.70
N PHE A 181 -20.97 6.04 7.19
CA PHE A 181 -19.98 4.97 7.16
C PHE A 181 -18.74 5.26 8.03
N GLU A 182 -18.69 6.40 8.72
CA GLU A 182 -17.51 6.86 9.46
C GLU A 182 -17.01 5.82 10.47
N ASP A 183 -17.94 5.13 11.15
CA ASP A 183 -17.67 4.07 12.12
C ASP A 183 -18.33 2.73 11.72
N SER A 184 -18.28 2.39 10.42
CA SER A 184 -18.84 1.14 9.90
C SER A 184 -17.81 0.02 9.78
N TYR A 185 -18.25 -1.22 9.95
CA TYR A 185 -17.49 -2.41 9.60
C TYR A 185 -17.59 -2.71 8.09
N PHE A 186 -16.45 -2.86 7.43
CA PHE A 186 -16.38 -3.11 5.98
C PHE A 186 -16.23 -4.60 5.66
N GLY A 187 -15.54 -5.36 6.50
CA GLY A 187 -15.32 -6.78 6.28
C GLY A 187 -13.97 -7.28 6.78
N THR A 188 -13.67 -8.54 6.47
CA THR A 188 -12.40 -9.18 6.79
C THR A 188 -11.76 -9.74 5.52
N GLU A 189 -10.49 -9.39 5.31
CA GLU A 189 -9.66 -10.00 4.28
C GLU A 189 -8.77 -11.09 4.91
N VAL A 190 -8.68 -12.26 4.28
CA VAL A 190 -7.78 -13.32 4.73
C VAL A 190 -6.44 -13.13 4.03
N PHE A 191 -5.41 -12.80 4.80
CA PHE A 191 -4.06 -12.60 4.27
C PHE A 191 -3.53 -13.88 3.63
N SER A 192 -3.23 -13.82 2.33
CA SER A 192 -2.78 -14.98 1.55
C SER A 192 -1.74 -14.64 0.48
N GLN A 193 -1.55 -13.36 0.15
CA GLN A 193 -0.76 -12.93 -1.00
C GLN A 193 -0.05 -11.61 -0.75
N ILE A 194 1.21 -11.50 -1.21
CA ILE A 194 1.93 -10.24 -1.34
C ILE A 194 2.46 -10.11 -2.77
N ASP A 195 2.27 -8.95 -3.38
CA ASP A 195 2.62 -8.63 -4.75
C ASP A 195 3.72 -7.56 -4.84
N LEU A 196 4.65 -7.72 -5.78
CA LEU A 196 5.50 -6.64 -6.26
C LEU A 196 4.84 -6.01 -7.49
N CYS A 197 4.28 -4.81 -7.32
CA CYS A 197 3.47 -4.12 -8.30
C CYS A 197 4.18 -2.95 -8.98
N ALA A 198 3.98 -2.81 -10.28
CA ALA A 198 4.46 -1.65 -11.04
C ALA A 198 3.40 -0.53 -11.05
N MET A 199 3.80 0.70 -10.70
CA MET A 199 2.87 1.84 -10.64
C MET A 199 2.41 2.33 -12.02
N LYS A 200 3.24 2.16 -13.05
CA LYS A 200 3.07 2.79 -14.37
C LYS A 200 2.88 1.81 -15.53
N LYS A 201 3.14 0.52 -15.33
CA LYS A 201 2.91 -0.50 -16.38
C LYS A 201 1.40 -0.68 -16.62
N LYS A 202 1.05 -1.21 -17.80
CA LYS A 202 -0.34 -1.52 -18.15
C LYS A 202 -0.90 -2.50 -17.12
N LYS A 203 -2.05 -2.18 -16.55
CA LYS A 203 -2.79 -3.03 -15.63
C LYS A 203 -3.18 -4.36 -16.26
N GLN A 204 -3.41 -5.35 -15.40
CA GLN A 204 -3.93 -6.66 -15.79
C GLN A 204 -5.38 -6.53 -16.31
N GLU A 205 -5.89 -7.58 -16.96
CA GLU A 205 -7.27 -7.63 -17.45
C GLU A 205 -8.30 -7.48 -16.33
N SER A 206 -7.97 -7.97 -15.12
CA SER A 206 -8.77 -7.78 -13.90
C SER A 206 -8.89 -6.32 -13.46
N GLY A 207 -8.08 -5.40 -14.02
CA GLY A 207 -7.99 -4.00 -13.58
C GLY A 207 -7.00 -3.76 -12.44
N TYR A 208 -6.43 -4.82 -11.87
CA TYR A 208 -5.39 -4.75 -10.86
C TYR A 208 -4.03 -4.35 -11.46
N TYR A 209 -3.09 -3.94 -10.61
CA TYR A 209 -1.76 -3.52 -11.03
C TYR A 209 -0.98 -4.65 -11.70
N TYR A 210 -0.07 -4.30 -12.62
CA TYR A 210 0.88 -5.28 -13.14
C TYR A 210 1.78 -5.78 -12.01
N CYS A 211 1.91 -7.10 -11.88
CA CYS A 211 2.75 -7.73 -10.86
C CYS A 211 4.01 -8.32 -11.53
N GLU A 212 5.19 -7.96 -11.03
CA GLU A 212 6.45 -8.63 -11.42
C GLU A 212 6.55 -10.03 -10.80
N CYS A 213 6.03 -10.17 -9.59
CA CYS A 213 6.00 -11.41 -8.85
C CYS A 213 4.93 -11.32 -7.76
N SER A 214 4.42 -12.47 -7.38
CA SER A 214 3.55 -12.67 -6.22
C SER A 214 4.11 -13.79 -5.36
N ILE A 215 4.05 -13.64 -4.05
CA ILE A 215 4.23 -14.75 -3.11
C ILE A 215 2.90 -15.09 -2.47
N HIS A 216 2.66 -16.38 -2.27
CA HIS A 216 1.50 -16.88 -1.55
C HIS A 216 1.93 -17.50 -0.24
N VAL A 217 1.19 -17.14 0.81
CA VAL A 217 1.37 -17.59 2.17
C VAL A 217 0.13 -18.39 2.54
N SER A 218 0.31 -19.68 2.79
CA SER A 218 -0.77 -20.60 3.17
C SER A 218 -0.66 -20.95 4.64
N SER A 219 -1.78 -21.04 5.34
CA SER A 219 -1.81 -21.81 6.58
C SER A 219 -1.42 -23.25 6.28
N THR A 220 -0.59 -23.83 7.14
CA THR A 220 -0.23 -25.26 7.11
C THR A 220 -1.48 -26.08 7.45
N GLY A 221 -2.35 -26.25 6.46
CA GLY A 221 -3.62 -26.98 6.55
C GLY A 221 -4.07 -27.57 5.21
N MET A 222 -3.42 -27.24 4.08
CA MET A 222 -3.62 -27.90 2.80
C MET A 222 -2.31 -28.00 2.02
N GLU A 223 -1.39 -28.85 2.48
CA GLU A 223 -0.53 -29.58 1.55
C GLU A 223 -1.43 -30.60 0.83
N LYS A 224 -2.06 -30.19 -0.27
CA LYS A 224 -2.42 -31.18 -1.28
C LYS A 224 -1.14 -31.54 -2.01
N ASN A 225 -0.62 -32.73 -1.69
CA ASN A 225 0.29 -33.45 -2.57
C ASN A 225 -0.35 -33.54 -3.96
N GLU A 226 0.12 -32.73 -4.89
CA GLU A 226 0.03 -33.06 -6.31
C GLU A 226 1.36 -33.68 -6.73
N GLU A 227 1.55 -34.92 -6.28
CA GLU A 227 2.34 -35.91 -7.01
C GLU A 227 1.34 -36.89 -7.65
N GLN A 228 1.13 -36.73 -8.96
CA GLN A 228 1.04 -37.82 -9.94
C GLN A 228 1.03 -37.25 -11.37
#